data_AF-A0A956BR56-F1
#
_entry.id   AF-A0A956BR56-F1
#
_cell.length_a   1.000
_cell.length_b   1.000
_cell.length_c   1.000
_cell.angle_alpha   90.00
_cell.angle_beta   90.00
_cell.angle_gamma   90.00
#
_symmetry.space_group_name_H-M   'P 1'
#
loop_
_entity.id
_entity.type
_entity.pdbx_description
1 polymer ?
#
loop_
_entity_poly.entity_id
_entity_poly.type
_entity_poly.pdbx_seq_one_letter_code
_entity_poly.pdbx_strand_id
1 'polypeptide(L)'
;MRRLSAVLVLTALALAGVAWANGITGSDAPSRIPVPAQIHAATVYDRTGAAVDVTRVTFNGEVFLYGTVGEGTATVPFERLAEARVEPTDDPKKRVVFGVLRDGTNVRLVVDDDLPCYGETSYGYYKIEVGKVARIVFRGAVPRP
;
A
#
# COMPACT_ATOMS: atom_id res chain seq x y z
N MET A 1 -50.63 36.45 29.34
CA MET A 1 -50.13 36.42 27.92
C MET A 1 -48.61 36.60 27.78
N ARG A 2 -47.87 37.15 28.75
CA ARG A 2 -46.38 37.35 28.65
C ARG A 2 -45.50 36.10 28.87
N ARG A 3 -46.02 34.98 29.38
CA ARG A 3 -45.24 33.75 29.63
C ARG A 3 -45.20 32.77 28.45
N LEU A 4 -46.14 32.87 27.51
CA LEU A 4 -46.15 32.07 26.28
C LEU A 4 -45.11 32.57 25.25
N SER A 5 -44.82 33.87 25.25
CA SER A 5 -43.82 34.48 24.35
C SER A 5 -42.38 34.09 24.68
N ALA A 6 -42.07 33.81 25.95
CA ALA A 6 -40.73 33.42 26.37
C ALA A 6 -40.35 31.98 25.96
N VAL A 7 -41.32 31.06 25.99
CA VAL A 7 -41.12 29.66 25.60
C VAL A 7 -40.91 29.54 24.09
N LEU A 8 -41.64 30.32 23.29
CA LEU A 8 -41.54 30.29 21.82
C LEU A 8 -40.19 30.84 21.31
N VAL A 9 -39.62 31.85 21.99
CA VAL A 9 -38.31 32.41 21.64
C VAL A 9 -37.16 31.47 22.01
N LEU A 10 -37.26 30.77 23.15
CA LEU A 10 -36.26 29.77 23.56
C LEU A 10 -36.25 28.52 22.67
N THR A 11 -37.41 28.12 22.13
CA THR A 11 -37.51 26.97 21.21
C THR A 11 -36.96 27.32 19.82
N ALA A 12 -37.15 28.56 19.35
CA ALA A 12 -36.58 29.04 18.08
C ALA A 12 -35.04 29.16 18.13
N LEU A 13 -34.46 29.48 19.29
CA LEU A 13 -33.01 29.57 19.46
C LEU A 13 -32.32 28.19 19.53
N ALA A 14 -33.03 27.17 20.02
CA ALA A 14 -32.54 25.79 20.04
C ALA A 14 -32.53 25.11 18.65
N LEU A 15 -33.42 25.52 17.73
CA LEU A 15 -33.46 25.03 16.35
C LEU A 15 -32.46 25.72 15.41
N ALA A 16 -31.94 26.90 15.76
CA ALA A 16 -30.89 27.58 15.00
C ALA A 16 -29.48 27.03 15.28
N GLY A 17 -29.29 26.31 16.41
CA GLY A 17 -27.99 25.73 16.80
C GLY A 17 -27.63 24.41 16.12
N VAL A 18 -28.59 23.73 15.48
CA VAL A 18 -28.37 22.41 14.85
C VAL A 18 -28.07 22.48 13.34
N ALA A 19 -28.05 23.68 12.74
CA ALA A 19 -27.79 23.85 11.31
C ALA A 19 -26.29 23.98 10.95
N TRP A 20 -25.38 23.99 11.94
CA TRP A 20 -23.94 24.17 11.74
C TRP A 20 -23.11 22.91 12.03
N ALA A 21 -23.76 21.75 12.10
CA ALA A 21 -23.12 20.46 12.33
C ALA A 21 -23.43 19.46 11.21
N ASN A 22 -23.21 19.86 9.95
CA ASN A 22 -22.96 18.92 8.87
C ASN A 22 -21.92 19.53 7.92
N GLY A 23 -20.75 18.91 7.95
CA GLY A 23 -19.50 19.41 7.41
C GLY A 23 -19.50 19.63 5.90
N ILE A 24 -18.74 20.65 5.54
CA ILE A 24 -18.03 20.78 4.26
C ILE A 24 -17.06 19.60 4.13
N THR A 25 -17.15 18.85 3.03
CA THR A 25 -16.09 18.41 2.10
C THR A 25 -16.78 17.44 1.13
N GLY A 26 -17.01 17.75 -0.15
CA GLY A 26 -15.97 18.04 -1.12
C GLY A 26 -15.63 16.75 -1.89
N SER A 27 -15.61 16.85 -3.23
CA SER A 27 -15.05 15.94 -4.23
C SER A 27 -15.80 14.63 -4.57
N ASP A 28 -16.39 14.66 -5.77
CA ASP A 28 -16.26 13.67 -6.86
C ASP A 28 -16.44 12.18 -6.53
N ALA A 29 -17.47 11.59 -7.13
CA ALA A 29 -17.34 10.21 -7.58
C ALA A 29 -16.18 10.16 -8.60
N PRO A 30 -15.30 9.16 -8.51
CA PRO A 30 -15.71 7.86 -9.02
C PRO A 30 -15.67 6.83 -7.91
N SER A 31 -16.76 6.07 -7.82
CA SER A 31 -16.71 4.71 -7.30
C SER A 31 -15.68 3.92 -8.12
N ARG A 32 -14.40 3.98 -7.72
CA ARG A 32 -13.50 2.89 -8.02
C ARG A 32 -14.13 1.70 -7.31
N ILE A 33 -14.82 0.85 -8.06
CA ILE A 33 -15.06 -0.52 -7.62
C ILE A 33 -13.68 -1.00 -7.18
N PRO A 34 -13.47 -1.39 -5.91
CA PRO A 34 -12.18 -1.88 -5.49
C PRO A 34 -11.85 -3.05 -6.41
N VAL A 35 -10.83 -2.89 -7.25
CA VAL A 35 -10.27 -4.03 -7.97
C VAL A 35 -9.95 -5.04 -6.87
N PRO A 36 -10.51 -6.26 -6.90
CA PRO A 36 -10.21 -7.24 -5.87
C PRO A 36 -8.69 -7.29 -5.70
N ALA A 37 -8.19 -7.10 -4.49
CA ALA A 37 -6.76 -7.13 -4.21
C ALA A 37 -6.20 -8.41 -4.86
N GLN A 38 -5.49 -8.25 -5.98
CA GLN A 38 -5.02 -9.39 -6.75
C GLN A 38 -4.03 -10.14 -5.87
N ILE A 39 -4.30 -11.43 -5.66
CA ILE A 39 -3.38 -12.27 -4.91
C ILE A 39 -2.17 -12.50 -5.82
N HIS A 40 -1.03 -11.97 -5.44
CA HIS A 40 0.21 -12.18 -6.19
C HIS A 40 1.02 -13.32 -5.56
N ALA A 41 1.50 -14.23 -6.40
CA ALA A 41 2.50 -15.22 -6.01
C ALA A 41 3.89 -14.72 -6.38
N ALA A 42 4.85 -15.02 -5.51
CA ALA A 42 6.25 -14.70 -5.73
C ALA A 42 7.16 -15.75 -5.11
N THR A 43 8.42 -15.73 -5.49
CA THR A 43 9.50 -16.42 -4.78
C THR A 43 10.44 -15.35 -4.25
N VAL A 44 10.64 -15.34 -2.94
CA VAL A 44 11.52 -14.39 -2.24
C VAL A 44 12.85 -15.09 -1.99
N TYR A 45 13.93 -14.47 -2.46
CA TYR A 45 15.30 -14.89 -2.21
C TYR A 45 15.91 -13.92 -1.19
N ASP A 46 16.34 -14.44 -0.05
CA ASP A 46 17.06 -13.64 0.94
C ASP A 46 18.56 -13.56 0.63
N ARG A 47 19.27 -12.71 1.38
CA ARG A 47 20.72 -12.53 1.23
C ARG A 47 21.57 -13.72 1.68
N THR A 48 20.98 -14.68 2.40
CA THR A 48 21.65 -15.93 2.77
C THR A 48 21.55 -16.99 1.66
N GLY A 49 20.71 -16.75 0.65
CA GLY A 49 20.46 -17.66 -0.46
C GLY A 49 19.22 -18.55 -0.26
N ALA A 50 18.46 -18.36 0.83
CA ALA A 50 17.22 -19.11 1.03
C ALA A 50 16.16 -18.63 0.04
N ALA A 51 15.40 -19.57 -0.52
CA ALA A 51 14.29 -19.30 -1.43
C ALA A 51 12.97 -19.72 -0.76
N VAL A 52 12.04 -18.78 -0.66
CA VAL A 52 10.73 -19.00 -0.04
C VAL A 52 9.63 -18.67 -1.04
N ASP A 53 8.82 -19.68 -1.35
CA ASP A 53 7.64 -19.53 -2.17
C ASP A 53 6.48 -18.96 -1.35
N VAL A 54 5.98 -17.81 -1.78
CA VAL A 54 4.89 -17.10 -1.11
C VAL A 54 3.73 -16.80 -2.06
N THR A 55 2.54 -16.78 -1.48
CA THR A 55 1.30 -16.25 -2.06
C THR A 55 0.85 -15.03 -1.27
N ARG A 56 -0.07 -14.23 -1.84
CA ARG A 56 -0.57 -13.00 -1.22
C ARG A 56 0.57 -12.11 -0.74
N VAL A 57 1.58 -11.97 -1.60
CA VAL A 57 2.74 -11.13 -1.31
C VAL A 57 2.27 -9.68 -1.18
N THR A 58 2.69 -9.02 -0.10
CA THR A 58 2.43 -7.60 0.12
C THR A 58 3.68 -6.91 0.65
N PHE A 59 3.82 -5.63 0.34
CA PHE A 59 4.83 -4.75 0.92
C PHE A 59 4.10 -3.73 1.78
N ASN A 60 4.34 -3.76 3.09
CA ASN A 60 3.61 -2.95 4.06
C ASN A 60 2.08 -3.07 3.94
N GLY A 61 1.58 -4.26 3.59
CA GLY A 61 0.15 -4.53 3.37
C GLY A 61 -0.36 -4.19 1.96
N GLU A 62 0.48 -3.61 1.10
CA GLU A 62 0.10 -3.17 -0.24
C GLU A 62 0.58 -4.13 -1.34
N VAL A 63 -0.15 -4.19 -2.46
CA VAL A 63 0.17 -5.00 -3.65
C VAL A 63 0.98 -4.22 -4.70
N PHE A 64 1.76 -3.25 -4.24
CA PHE A 64 2.66 -2.45 -5.04
C PHE A 64 3.93 -2.16 -4.26
N LEU A 65 5.01 -1.89 -5.00
CA LEU A 65 6.23 -1.36 -4.43
C LEU A 65 6.17 0.17 -4.53
N TYR A 66 6.46 0.87 -3.45
CA TYR A 66 6.56 2.33 -3.44
C TYR A 66 7.96 2.74 -2.99
N GLY A 67 8.46 3.84 -3.55
CA GLY A 67 9.78 4.36 -3.24
C GLY A 67 10.05 5.67 -3.94
N THR A 68 11.22 6.25 -3.72
CA THR A 68 11.62 7.50 -4.37
C THR A 68 12.38 7.25 -5.67
N VAL A 69 12.17 8.14 -6.63
CA VAL A 69 12.89 8.22 -7.91
C VAL A 69 13.28 9.68 -8.10
N GLY A 70 14.58 9.99 -7.97
CA GLY A 70 15.03 11.38 -7.88
C GLY A 70 14.38 12.08 -6.69
N GLU A 71 13.72 13.21 -6.94
CA GLU A 71 12.98 13.98 -5.92
C GLU A 71 11.50 13.59 -5.81
N GLY A 72 11.03 12.65 -6.65
CA GLY A 72 9.64 12.20 -6.67
C GLY A 72 9.42 10.87 -5.95
N THR A 73 8.15 10.55 -5.71
CA THR A 73 7.71 9.23 -5.26
C THR A 73 7.04 8.50 -6.42
N ALA A 74 7.37 7.22 -6.60
CA ALA A 74 6.76 6.37 -7.60
C ALA A 74 6.23 5.09 -6.96
N THR A 75 5.18 4.56 -7.59
CA THR A 75 4.54 3.31 -7.20
C THR A 75 4.49 2.38 -8.39
N VAL A 76 4.91 1.13 -8.19
CA VAL A 76 4.95 0.10 -9.21
C VAL A 76 4.12 -1.10 -8.76
N PRO A 77 2.96 -1.35 -9.41
CA PRO A 77 2.11 -2.50 -9.11
C PRO A 77 2.82 -3.84 -9.36
N PHE A 78 2.57 -4.85 -8.52
CA PHE A 78 3.17 -6.18 -8.69
C PHE A 78 2.72 -6.89 -9.97
N GLU A 79 1.53 -6.57 -10.48
CA GLU A 79 1.06 -7.07 -11.79
C GLU A 79 2.01 -6.67 -12.93
N ARG A 80 2.70 -5.53 -12.82
CA ARG A 80 3.67 -5.05 -13.81
C ARG A 80 5.08 -5.53 -13.58
N LEU A 81 5.44 -5.97 -12.38
CA LEU A 81 6.79 -6.40 -12.03
C LEU A 81 7.02 -7.88 -12.37
N ALA A 82 8.05 -8.18 -13.14
CA ALA A 82 8.56 -9.53 -13.32
C ALA A 82 9.54 -9.92 -12.21
N GLU A 83 10.46 -9.02 -11.89
CA GLU A 83 11.55 -9.25 -10.94
C GLU A 83 11.85 -7.95 -10.19
N ALA A 84 12.29 -8.05 -8.95
CA ALA A 84 12.82 -6.94 -8.17
C ALA A 84 14.12 -7.39 -7.49
N ARG A 85 15.24 -6.74 -7.80
CA ARG A 85 16.53 -6.97 -7.13
C ARG A 85 16.79 -5.88 -6.11
N VAL A 86 17.31 -6.25 -4.96
CA VAL A 86 17.55 -5.32 -3.85
C VAL A 86 19.05 -5.19 -3.62
N GLU A 87 19.54 -3.97 -3.70
CA GLU A 87 20.95 -3.64 -3.49
C GLU A 87 21.11 -2.64 -2.33
N PRO A 88 22.23 -2.72 -1.59
CA PRO A 88 22.56 -1.74 -0.57
C PRO A 88 22.80 -0.35 -1.19
N THR A 89 22.68 0.68 -0.37
CA THR A 89 23.09 2.05 -0.70
C THR A 89 24.10 2.53 0.33
N ASP A 90 24.63 3.74 0.16
CA ASP A 90 25.49 4.39 1.15
C ASP A 90 24.75 4.71 2.46
N ASP A 91 23.42 4.87 2.40
CA ASP A 91 22.57 5.03 3.59
C ASP A 91 22.13 3.63 4.08
N PRO A 92 22.54 3.21 5.30
CA PRO A 92 22.16 1.90 5.83
C PRO A 92 20.64 1.72 5.99
N LYS A 93 19.87 2.81 6.08
CA LYS A 93 18.40 2.80 6.20
C LYS A 93 17.69 2.73 4.87
N LYS A 94 18.41 2.73 3.75
CA LYS A 94 17.82 2.72 2.41
C LYS A 94 18.32 1.53 1.60
N ARG A 95 17.49 1.13 0.65
CA ARG A 95 17.80 0.11 -0.35
C ARG A 95 17.42 0.61 -1.72
N VAL A 96 18.22 0.26 -2.72
CA VAL A 96 17.84 0.45 -4.12
C VAL A 96 17.17 -0.82 -4.60
N VAL A 97 15.96 -0.69 -5.12
CA VAL A 97 15.24 -1.77 -5.79
C VAL A 97 15.28 -1.53 -7.29
N PHE A 98 15.91 -2.46 -8.00
CA PHE A 98 15.88 -2.54 -9.46
C PHE A 98 14.75 -3.47 -9.88
N GLY A 99 13.63 -2.88 -10.30
CA GLY A 99 12.48 -3.60 -10.83
C GLY A 99 12.62 -3.83 -12.33
N VAL A 100 12.45 -5.08 -12.77
CA VAL A 100 12.25 -5.42 -14.19
C VAL A 100 10.75 -5.57 -14.38
N LEU A 101 10.16 -4.74 -15.24
CA LEU A 101 8.76 -4.84 -15.60
C LEU A 101 8.53 -5.95 -16.64
N ARG A 102 7.30 -6.44 -16.74
CA ARG A 102 6.92 -7.47 -17.72
C ARG A 102 7.05 -7.00 -19.17
N ASP A 103 7.03 -5.70 -19.41
CA ASP A 103 7.29 -5.07 -20.72
C ASP A 103 8.81 -4.93 -21.02
N GLY A 104 9.67 -5.39 -20.11
CA GLY A 104 11.14 -5.29 -20.24
C GLY A 104 11.72 -3.96 -19.76
N THR A 105 10.89 -3.00 -19.35
CA THR A 105 11.36 -1.73 -18.80
C THR A 105 11.99 -1.93 -17.44
N ASN A 106 13.10 -1.24 -17.19
CA ASN A 106 13.75 -1.22 -15.88
C ASN A 106 13.35 0.03 -15.10
N VAL A 107 13.02 -0.15 -13.83
CA VAL A 107 12.74 0.92 -12.87
C VAL A 107 13.70 0.83 -11.70
N ARG A 108 14.16 1.98 -11.22
CA ARG A 108 15.03 2.08 -10.05
C ARG A 108 14.31 2.88 -8.99
N LEU A 109 14.03 2.25 -7.85
CA LEU A 109 13.35 2.85 -6.71
C LEU A 109 14.29 2.85 -5.50
N VAL A 110 14.21 3.87 -4.67
CA VAL A 110 14.84 3.85 -3.34
C VAL A 110 13.76 3.66 -2.29
N VAL A 111 13.93 2.65 -1.43
CA VAL A 111 12.95 2.25 -0.41
C VAL A 111 13.61 2.19 0.96
N ASP A 112 12.80 2.13 2.01
CA ASP A 112 13.28 1.94 3.37
C ASP A 112 13.78 0.50 3.58
N ASP A 113 14.88 0.36 4.31
CA ASP A 113 15.51 -0.93 4.62
C ASP A 113 14.60 -1.83 5.47
N ASP A 114 13.86 -1.24 6.40
CA ASP A 114 12.95 -1.92 7.32
C ASP A 114 11.54 -2.14 6.74
N LEU A 115 11.31 -1.77 5.47
CA LEU A 115 10.04 -1.99 4.78
C LEU A 115 9.67 -3.48 4.84
N PRO A 116 8.53 -3.85 5.45
CA PRO A 116 8.20 -5.25 5.63
C PRO A 116 7.54 -5.84 4.37
N CYS A 117 8.05 -6.98 3.93
CA CYS A 117 7.44 -7.86 2.93
C CYS A 117 6.77 -9.03 3.64
N TYR A 118 5.50 -9.25 3.35
CA TYR A 118 4.69 -10.34 3.90
C TYR A 118 4.29 -11.33 2.80
N GLY A 119 4.02 -12.57 3.19
CA GLY A 119 3.42 -13.56 2.31
C GLY A 119 2.94 -14.79 3.07
N GLU A 120 2.18 -15.64 2.39
CA GLU A 120 1.72 -16.94 2.88
C GLU A 120 2.45 -18.07 2.17
N THR A 121 3.00 -18.99 2.97
CA THR A 121 3.68 -20.22 2.55
C THR A 121 2.77 -21.42 2.81
N SER A 122 3.18 -22.61 2.35
CA SER A 122 2.45 -23.85 2.65
C SER A 122 2.45 -24.24 4.13
N TYR A 123 3.36 -23.69 4.93
CA TYR A 123 3.56 -24.02 6.34
C TYR A 123 3.27 -22.84 7.29
N GLY A 124 2.73 -21.73 6.79
CA GLY A 124 2.33 -20.58 7.61
C GLY A 124 2.63 -19.22 6.98
N TYR A 125 2.73 -18.19 7.82
CA TYR A 125 2.98 -16.81 7.40
C TYR A 125 4.47 -16.50 7.38
N TYR A 126 4.90 -15.72 6.38
CA TYR A 126 6.27 -15.29 6.18
C TYR A 126 6.36 -13.76 6.24
N LYS A 127 7.39 -13.27 6.93
CA LYS A 127 7.74 -11.84 7.02
C LYS A 127 9.25 -11.69 6.84
N ILE A 128 9.66 -10.76 5.99
CA ILE A 128 11.05 -10.35 5.82
C ILE A 128 11.12 -8.84 5.58
N GLU A 129 12.16 -8.19 6.08
CA GLU A 129 12.45 -6.79 5.77
C GLU A 129 13.17 -6.69 4.42
N VAL A 130 12.88 -5.67 3.62
CA VAL A 130 13.53 -5.47 2.31
C VAL A 130 15.05 -5.47 2.41
N GLY A 131 15.60 -4.95 3.51
CA GLY A 131 17.03 -5.00 3.81
C GLY A 131 17.66 -6.38 3.86
N LYS A 132 16.87 -7.43 4.03
CA LYS A 132 17.31 -8.83 4.07
C LYS A 132 16.98 -9.58 2.77
N VAL A 133 16.21 -8.97 1.89
CA VAL A 133 15.89 -9.51 0.56
C VAL A 133 17.08 -9.28 -0.37
N ALA A 134 17.37 -10.27 -1.20
CA ALA A 134 18.28 -10.15 -2.34
C ALA A 134 17.50 -9.96 -3.64
N ARG A 135 16.44 -10.76 -3.85
CA ARG A 135 15.61 -10.70 -5.05
C ARG A 135 14.21 -11.24 -4.81
N ILE A 136 13.23 -10.72 -5.54
CA ILE A 136 11.88 -11.28 -5.64
C ILE A 136 11.55 -11.55 -7.10
N VAL A 137 11.01 -12.74 -7.38
CA VAL A 137 10.50 -13.11 -8.70
C VAL A 137 8.99 -13.23 -8.61
N PHE A 138 8.26 -12.38 -9.35
CA PHE A 138 6.80 -12.31 -9.32
C PHE A 138 6.20 -13.22 -10.39
N ARG A 139 5.44 -14.22 -9.96
CA ARG A 139 4.80 -15.24 -10.82
C ARG A 139 3.47 -14.79 -11.42
N GLY A 140 2.97 -13.62 -11.02
CA GLY A 140 1.72 -13.04 -11.52
C GLY A 140 0.55 -13.19 -10.54
N ALA A 141 -0.65 -12.88 -11.02
CA ALA A 141 -1.88 -13.02 -10.25
C ALA A 141 -2.29 -14.50 -10.16
N VAL A 142 -2.73 -14.92 -8.97
CA VAL A 142 -3.27 -16.25 -8.72
C VAL A 142 -4.79 -16.14 -8.63
N PRO A 143 -5.55 -16.97 -9.37
CA PRO A 143 -7.01 -17.06 -9.20
C PRO A 143 -7.35 -17.41 -7.74
N ARG A 144 -8.40 -16.79 -7.18
CA ARG A 144 -8.92 -17.21 -5.88
C ARG A 144 -9.43 -18.65 -6.01
N PRO A 145 -9.08 -19.58 -5.09
CA PRO A 145 -9.68 -20.91 -5.05
C PRO A 145 -11.18 -20.83 -4.76
#